data_AF-A0A3A9K6M2-F1
#
_entry.id   AF-A0A3A9K6M2-F1
#
_cell.length_a   1.000
_cell.length_b   1.000
_cell.length_c   1.000
_cell.angle_alpha   90.00
_cell.angle_beta   90.00
_cell.angle_gamma   90.00
#
_symmetry.space_group_name_H-M   'P 1'
#
loop_
_entity.id
_entity.type
_entity.pdbx_description
1 polymer ?
#
loop_
_entity_poly.entity_id
_entity_poly.type
_entity_poly.pdbx_seq_one_letter_code
_entity_poly.pdbx_strand_id
1 'polypeptide(L)' 'MENSGKTERLSALHERMENLVNSLDELDPEKTGVEDIDRIITKLDELEEECQKHRREFE' A
#
# COMPACT_ATOMS: atom_id res chain seq x y z
N MET A 1 -4.67 18.88 19.56
CA MET A 1 -4.28 17.46 19.67
C MET A 1 -4.84 16.59 18.53
N GLU A 2 -5.69 17.12 17.63
CA GLU A 2 -6.36 16.33 16.57
C GLU A 2 -5.50 16.03 15.32
N ASN A 3 -4.34 16.68 15.19
CA ASN A 3 -3.48 16.55 14.01
C ASN A 3 -2.48 15.38 14.09
N SER A 4 -2.16 14.90 15.28
CA SER A 4 -1.13 13.87 15.51
C SER A 4 -1.55 12.49 14.99
N GLY A 5 -2.79 12.06 15.27
CA GLY A 5 -3.30 10.78 14.78
C GLY A 5 -3.52 10.74 13.26
N LYS A 6 -3.63 11.91 12.61
CA LYS A 6 -3.74 12.01 11.15
C LYS A 6 -2.38 11.84 10.49
N THR A 7 -1.35 12.51 11.01
CA THR A 7 0.03 12.34 10.55
C THR A 7 0.51 10.91 10.77
N GLU A 8 0.20 10.30 11.91
CA GLU A 8 0.58 8.91 12.21
C GLU A 8 -0.05 7.90 11.22
N ARG A 9 -1.34 8.07 10.89
CA ARG A 9 -2.00 7.20 9.90
C ARG A 9 -1.44 7.36 8.50
N LEU A 10 -1.14 8.60 8.09
CA LEU A 10 -0.54 8.87 6.78
C LEU A 10 0.88 8.29 6.70
N SER A 11 1.67 8.42 7.76
CA SER A 11 2.99 7.80 7.86
C SER A 11 2.92 6.27 7.79
N ALA A 12 1.95 5.65 8.45
CA ALA A 12 1.76 4.19 8.38
C ALA A 12 1.36 3.73 6.96
N LEU A 13 0.55 4.51 6.25
CA LEU A 13 0.19 4.23 4.86
C LEU A 13 1.40 4.33 3.93
N HIS A 14 2.24 5.35 4.14
CA HIS A 14 3.50 5.52 3.40
C HIS A 14 4.46 4.34 3.64
N GLU A 15 4.61 3.92 4.90
CA GLU A 15 5.45 2.76 5.27
C GLU A 15 4.95 1.46 4.62
N ARG A 16 3.63 1.23 4.57
CA ARG A 16 3.06 0.09 3.84
C ARG A 16 3.39 0.12 2.35
N MET A 17 3.35 1.30 1.75
CA MET A 17 3.65 1.48 0.32
C MET A 17 5.14 1.22 0.03
N GLU A 18 6.05 1.74 0.86
CA GLU A 18 7.49 1.44 0.75
C GLU A 18 7.78 -0.06 0.90
N ASN A 19 7.16 -0.72 1.89
CA ASN A 19 7.34 -2.16 2.09
C ASN A 19 6.86 -2.99 0.90
N LEU A 20 5.80 -2.55 0.23
CA LEU A 20 5.28 -3.22 -0.96
C LEU A 20 6.22 -3.03 -2.16
N VAL A 21 6.80 -1.84 -2.33
CA VAL A 21 7.81 -1.57 -3.36
C VAL A 21 9.06 -2.42 -3.13
N ASN A 22 9.56 -2.49 -1.90
CA ASN A 22 10.71 -3.34 -1.57
C ASN A 22 10.39 -4.82 -1.83
N SER A 23 9.18 -5.26 -1.49
CA SER A 23 8.74 -6.64 -1.75
C SER A 23 8.68 -6.95 -3.25
N LEU A 24 8.32 -5.97 -4.09
CA LEU A 24 8.33 -6.09 -5.55
C LEU A 24 9.75 -6.19 -6.11
N ASP A 25 10.69 -5.41 -5.58
CA ASP A 25 12.10 -5.44 -5.99
C ASP A 25 12.80 -6.76 -5.63
N GLU A 26 12.34 -7.43 -4.56
CA GLU A 26 12.86 -8.73 -4.12
C GLU A 26 12.26 -9.93 -4.88
N LEU A 27 11.29 -9.70 -5.78
CA LEU A 27 10.68 -10.79 -6.54
C LEU A 27 11.66 -11.38 -7.54
N ASP A 28 11.85 -12.70 -7.45
CA ASP A 28 12.60 -13.48 -8.42
C ASP A 28 11.67 -13.83 -9.60
N PRO A 29 11.88 -13.28 -10.82
CA PRO A 29 11.00 -13.51 -11.96
C PRO A 29 11.00 -14.97 -12.44
N GLU A 30 12.01 -15.76 -12.08
CA GLU A 30 12.06 -17.19 -12.42
C GLU A 30 11.19 -18.04 -11.49
N LYS A 31 10.87 -17.52 -10.29
CA LYS A 31 10.05 -18.21 -9.27
C LYS A 31 8.66 -17.64 -9.10
N THR A 32 8.48 -16.36 -9.42
CA THR A 32 7.23 -15.64 -9.21
C THR A 32 6.21 -16.06 -10.27
N GLY A 33 5.11 -16.67 -9.83
CA GLY A 33 4.02 -17.07 -10.71
C GLY A 33 3.00 -15.96 -10.95
N VAL A 34 2.09 -16.18 -11.90
CA VAL A 34 0.98 -15.25 -12.18
C VAL A 34 0.09 -15.07 -10.94
N GLU A 35 -0.12 -16.13 -10.15
CA GLU A 35 -0.90 -16.09 -8.90
C GLU A 35 -0.26 -15.17 -7.84
N ASP A 36 1.07 -15.08 -7.80
CA ASP A 36 1.77 -14.16 -6.91
C ASP A 36 1.58 -12.71 -7.35
N ILE A 37 1.62 -12.48 -8.66
CA ILE A 37 1.37 -11.17 -9.28
C ILE A 37 -0.08 -10.73 -8.98
N ASP A 38 -1.07 -11.61 -9.17
CA ASP A 38 -2.47 -11.32 -8.88
C ASP A 38 -2.69 -10.96 -7.39
N ARG A 39 -1.99 -11.64 -6.49
CA ARG A 39 -2.02 -11.32 -5.05
C ARG A 39 -1.40 -9.96 -4.74
N ILE A 40 -0.34 -9.57 -5.43
CA ILE A 40 0.30 -8.27 -5.25
C ILE A 40 -0.60 -7.15 -5.79
N ILE A 41 -1.20 -7.35 -6.95
CA ILE A 41 -2.16 -6.41 -7.55
C ILE A 41 -3.34 -6.21 -6.60
N THR A 42 -3.91 -7.28 -6.04
CA THR A 42 -5.01 -7.17 -5.06
C THR A 42 -4.62 -6.31 -3.85
N LYS A 43 -3.40 -6.49 -3.32
CA LYS A 43 -2.90 -5.67 -2.20
C LYS A 43 -2.66 -4.21 -2.59
N LEU A 44 -2.25 -3.95 -3.83
CA LEU A 44 -2.12 -2.59 -4.36
C LEU A 44 -3.49 -1.92 -4.47
N ASP A 45 -4.50 -2.63 -4.97
CA ASP A 45 -5.86 -2.12 -5.10
C ASP A 45 -6.46 -1.79 -3.73
N GLU A 46 -6.28 -2.66 -2.73
CA GLU A 46 -6.70 -2.41 -1.34
C GLU A 46 -6.05 -1.15 -0.74
N LEU A 47 -4.75 -0.96 -0.98
CA LEU A 47 -4.03 0.25 -0.56
C LEU A 47 -4.54 1.49 -1.27
N GLU A 48 -4.87 1.39 -2.56
CA GLU A 48 -5.44 2.49 -3.32
C GLU A 48 -6.82 2.87 -2.78
N GLU A 49 -7.68 1.91 -2.47
CA GLU A 49 -8.99 2.15 -1.86
C GLU A 49 -8.86 2.86 -0.50
N GLU A 50 -7.90 2.45 0.33
CA GLU A 50 -7.61 3.10 1.62
C GLU A 50 -7.16 4.56 1.40
N CYS A 51 -6.29 4.81 0.41
CA CYS A 51 -5.87 6.15 0.00
C CYS A 51 -7.02 7.02 -0.52
N GLN A 52 -7.88 6.45 -1.37
CA GLN A 52 -9.02 7.16 -1.97
C GLN A 52 -10.07 7.51 -0.92
N LYS A 53 -10.37 6.58 -0.01
CA LYS A 53 -11.27 6.82 1.12
C LYS A 53 -10.74 7.96 1.99
N HIS A 54 -9.44 7.96 2.28
CA HIS A 54 -8.81 9.08 2.94
C HIS A 54 -9.01 10.38 2.18
N ARG A 55 -8.64 10.46 0.89
CA ARG A 55 -8.82 11.69 0.08
C ARG A 55 -10.27 12.21 0.12
N ARG A 56 -11.28 11.34 0.03
CA ARG A 56 -12.70 11.73 0.08
C ARG A 56 -13.16 12.19 1.46
N GLU A 57 -12.56 11.68 2.55
CA GLU A 57 -12.79 12.20 3.91
C GLU A 57 -12.15 13.59 4.13
N PHE A 58 -11.29 14.04 3.20
CA PHE A 58 -10.60 15.34 3.25
C PHE A 58 -11.17 16.41 2.27
N GLU A 59 -12.18 16.08 1.45
CA GLU A 59 -13.00 17.05 0.67
C GLU A 59 -14.23 17.51 1.46
#